data_AF-A0A953CB33-F1
#
_entry.id   AF-A0A953CB33-F1
#
_cell.length_a   1.000
_cell.length_b   1.000
_cell.length_c   1.000
_cell.angle_alpha   90.00
_cell.angle_beta   90.00
_cell.angle_gamma   90.00
#
_symmetry.space_group_name_H-M   'P 1'
#
loop_
_entity.id
_entity.type
_entity.pdbx_description
1 polymer ?
#
loop_
_entity_poly.entity_id
_entity_poly.type
_entity_poly.pdbx_seq_one_letter_code
_entity_poly.pdbx_strand_id
1 'polypeptide(L)'
;MIEAIMFFALGFLGATLIALITLSAVWHRAVRLTTKRIEGAIPVSMTEIQADKDQLRAEFAMSTRRLENSVEQLKVKTSEQLAEIGRKGEAVRLLKNEVEAKTARITALEAQERTLRGKLNSTEEELSAKTRQLQEAEAGLAAKEKELLDLNRKASSIETESDSQKVEIAALETQRDAMKYRIENLEREIAASEQRLASEREAAIAAKDALTHEQNNVEDFKNRLREMETLFSNERRETEALVSTIEEMKSESKRAGELANRREEELQQRIAERERELAAHLSKREGELLTASQEREAALEEKIFAAEKKLAASTEQIERGRANAQALHDEVQHKTEAFQATIEILKSEKSQLEGALAQLREERDRIADEAVSLRTQAEKSWAEERMESALLRERINDVAAEVARLAINLEGADSPIDRILAADTQPNGHQNGAPATNGEARLSLAQRIRNLQSRPRGSGEPPR
;
A
#
# COMPACT_ATOMS: atom_id res chain seq x y z
N MET A 1 -41.45 -177.74 -51.04
CA MET A 1 -40.53 -176.58 -50.90
C MET A 1 -40.45 -175.70 -52.15
N ILE A 2 -40.73 -176.20 -53.37
CA ILE A 2 -40.68 -175.40 -54.61
C ILE A 2 -41.83 -174.37 -54.72
N GLU A 3 -43.00 -174.68 -54.20
CA GLU A 3 -44.20 -173.82 -54.27
C GLU A 3 -44.02 -172.46 -53.54
N ALA A 4 -43.36 -172.44 -52.38
CA ALA A 4 -43.10 -171.20 -51.62
C ALA A 4 -42.11 -170.27 -52.34
N ILE A 5 -41.12 -170.82 -53.04
CA ILE A 5 -40.14 -170.04 -53.82
C ILE A 5 -40.84 -169.34 -54.99
N MET A 6 -41.82 -169.99 -55.61
CA MET A 6 -42.56 -169.43 -56.75
C MET A 6 -43.42 -168.23 -56.34
N PHE A 7 -44.11 -168.29 -55.19
CA PHE A 7 -44.86 -167.15 -54.67
C PHE A 7 -43.95 -165.98 -54.25
N PHE A 8 -42.78 -166.26 -53.67
CA PHE A 8 -41.81 -165.23 -53.32
C PHE A 8 -41.23 -164.53 -54.56
N ALA A 9 -40.87 -165.31 -55.60
CA ALA A 9 -40.37 -164.75 -56.86
C ALA A 9 -41.44 -163.92 -57.58
N LEU A 10 -42.70 -164.37 -57.59
CA LEU A 10 -43.81 -163.62 -58.17
C LEU A 10 -44.09 -162.32 -57.38
N GLY A 11 -44.05 -162.38 -56.05
CA GLY A 11 -44.17 -161.21 -55.18
C GLY A 11 -43.04 -160.21 -55.39
N PHE A 12 -41.79 -160.68 -55.54
CA PHE A 12 -40.64 -159.83 -55.81
C PHE A 12 -40.74 -159.13 -57.17
N LEU A 13 -41.16 -159.86 -58.21
CA LEU A 13 -41.42 -159.30 -59.55
C LEU A 13 -42.54 -158.25 -59.51
N GLY A 14 -43.62 -158.53 -58.77
CA GLY A 14 -44.71 -157.56 -58.58
C GLY A 14 -44.25 -156.29 -57.86
N ALA A 15 -43.47 -156.43 -56.79
CA ALA A 15 -42.95 -155.29 -56.03
C ALA A 15 -41.96 -154.43 -56.85
N THR A 16 -41.07 -155.06 -57.63
CA THR A 16 -40.13 -154.34 -58.51
C THR A 16 -40.84 -153.60 -59.63
N LEU A 17 -41.91 -154.17 -60.19
CA LEU A 17 -42.74 -153.50 -61.19
C LEU A 17 -43.41 -152.23 -60.62
N ILE A 18 -43.96 -152.31 -59.41
CA ILE A 18 -44.55 -151.16 -58.73
C ILE A 18 -43.49 -150.09 -58.39
N ALA A 19 -42.29 -150.50 -57.98
CA ALA A 19 -41.19 -149.57 -57.69
C ALA A 19 -40.74 -148.79 -58.93
N LEU A 20 -40.69 -149.43 -60.11
CA LEU A 20 -40.33 -148.76 -61.36
C LEU A 20 -41.37 -147.72 -61.80
N ILE A 21 -42.65 -148.00 -61.60
CA ILE A 21 -43.74 -147.05 -61.92
C ILE A 21 -43.66 -145.83 -61.01
N THR A 22 -43.44 -146.04 -59.71
CA THR A 22 -43.37 -144.91 -58.75
C THR A 22 -42.10 -144.08 -58.93
N LEU A 23 -40.97 -144.68 -59.29
CA LEU A 23 -39.71 -143.96 -59.55
C LEU A 23 -39.83 -142.94 -60.68
N SER A 24 -40.50 -143.30 -61.78
CA SER A 24 -40.76 -142.39 -62.91
C SER A 24 -41.60 -141.17 -62.50
N ALA A 25 -42.64 -141.38 -61.68
CA ALA A 25 -43.51 -140.31 -61.20
C ALA A 25 -42.78 -139.33 -60.26
N VAL A 26 -41.89 -139.82 -59.39
CA VAL A 26 -41.12 -138.97 -58.47
C VAL A 26 -40.10 -138.12 -59.23
N TRP A 27 -39.43 -138.68 -60.24
CA TRP A 27 -38.45 -137.95 -61.05
C TRP A 27 -39.08 -136.78 -61.83
N HIS A 28 -40.22 -137.02 -62.49
CA HIS A 28 -40.96 -135.94 -63.18
C HIS A 28 -41.40 -134.81 -62.24
N ARG A 29 -41.78 -135.14 -61.00
CA ARG A 29 -42.18 -134.15 -60.01
C ARG A 29 -41.00 -133.31 -59.50
N ALA A 30 -39.82 -133.91 -59.33
CA ALA A 30 -38.61 -133.21 -58.92
C ALA A 30 -38.13 -132.21 -59.98
N VAL A 31 -38.10 -132.61 -61.26
CA VAL A 31 -37.69 -131.73 -62.38
C VAL A 31 -38.59 -130.49 -62.47
N ARG A 32 -39.91 -130.66 -62.36
CA ARG A 32 -40.84 -129.51 -62.44
C ARG A 32 -40.61 -128.48 -61.33
N LEU A 33 -40.25 -128.91 -60.13
CA LEU A 33 -40.01 -128.01 -59.00
C LEU A 33 -38.67 -127.26 -59.13
N THR A 34 -37.63 -127.90 -59.67
CA THR A 34 -36.33 -127.25 -59.91
C THR A 34 -36.38 -126.29 -61.09
N THR A 35 -37.06 -126.65 -62.19
CA THR A 35 -37.27 -125.76 -63.33
C THR A 35 -38.01 -124.49 -62.91
N LYS A 36 -39.12 -124.59 -62.16
CA LYS A 36 -39.85 -123.41 -61.66
C LYS A 36 -39.03 -122.52 -60.73
N ARG A 37 -38.08 -123.07 -59.96
CA ARG A 37 -37.23 -122.30 -59.05
C ARG A 37 -36.10 -121.57 -59.78
N ILE A 38 -35.63 -122.13 -60.90
CA ILE A 38 -34.59 -121.54 -61.73
C ILE A 38 -35.18 -120.47 -62.66
N GLU A 39 -36.37 -120.69 -63.22
CA GLU A 39 -37.09 -119.70 -64.03
C GLU A 39 -37.43 -118.41 -63.24
N GLY A 40 -37.62 -118.51 -61.92
CA GLY A 40 -37.87 -117.35 -61.06
C GLY A 40 -36.60 -116.62 -60.57
N ALA A 41 -35.40 -117.15 -60.84
CA ALA A 41 -34.14 -116.62 -60.33
C ALA A 41 -33.19 -116.10 -61.43
N ILE A 42 -33.53 -116.32 -62.71
CA ILE A 42 -32.73 -115.93 -63.87
C ILE A 42 -33.62 -115.10 -64.81
N PRO A 43 -33.21 -113.90 -65.24
CA PRO A 43 -34.01 -113.10 -66.18
C PRO A 43 -34.04 -113.81 -67.54
N VAL A 44 -35.21 -114.26 -68.00
CA VAL A 44 -35.38 -114.99 -69.27
C VAL A 44 -36.09 -114.17 -70.37
N SER A 45 -36.43 -112.89 -70.13
CA SER A 45 -37.07 -112.02 -71.14
C SER A 45 -36.21 -110.83 -71.57
N MET A 46 -36.09 -110.61 -72.88
CA MET A 46 -35.37 -109.48 -73.49
C MET A 46 -35.91 -108.11 -73.04
N THR A 47 -37.18 -108.03 -72.66
CA THR A 47 -37.81 -106.80 -72.15
C THR A 47 -37.35 -106.45 -70.74
N GLU A 48 -37.09 -107.43 -69.88
CA GLU A 48 -36.54 -107.20 -68.53
C GLU A 48 -35.09 -106.73 -68.61
N ILE A 49 -34.29 -107.31 -69.51
CA ILE A 49 -32.90 -106.87 -69.75
C ILE A 49 -32.86 -105.41 -70.27
N GLN A 50 -33.81 -105.02 -71.12
CA GLN A 50 -33.93 -103.64 -71.59
C GLN A 50 -34.38 -102.70 -70.47
N ALA A 51 -35.32 -103.13 -69.62
CA ALA A 51 -35.75 -102.36 -68.45
C ALA A 51 -34.61 -102.14 -67.45
N ASP A 52 -33.82 -103.16 -67.12
CA ASP A 52 -32.63 -103.04 -66.25
C ASP A 52 -31.59 -102.10 -66.86
N LYS A 53 -31.38 -102.18 -68.18
CA LYS A 53 -30.45 -101.28 -68.89
C LYS A 53 -30.92 -99.84 -68.85
N ASP A 54 -32.21 -99.59 -69.07
CA ASP A 54 -32.76 -98.23 -69.03
C ASP A 54 -32.87 -97.71 -67.58
N GLN A 55 -33.10 -98.58 -66.59
CA GLN A 55 -32.98 -98.26 -65.17
C GLN A 55 -31.56 -97.83 -64.82
N LEU A 56 -30.54 -98.61 -65.22
CA LEU A 56 -29.14 -98.24 -65.00
C LEU A 56 -28.80 -96.91 -65.68
N ARG A 57 -29.28 -96.68 -66.92
CA ARG A 57 -29.10 -95.39 -67.60
C ARG A 57 -29.76 -94.25 -66.85
N ALA A 58 -30.95 -94.46 -66.30
CA ALA A 58 -31.64 -93.47 -65.49
C ALA A 58 -30.90 -93.20 -64.17
N GLU A 59 -30.39 -94.23 -63.49
CA GLU A 59 -29.57 -94.10 -62.28
C GLU A 59 -28.26 -93.36 -62.55
N PHE A 60 -27.56 -93.68 -63.64
CA PHE A 60 -26.37 -92.95 -64.08
C PHE A 60 -26.71 -91.50 -64.44
N ALA A 61 -27.80 -91.25 -65.18
CA ALA A 61 -28.22 -89.89 -65.52
C ALA A 61 -28.61 -89.08 -64.28
N MET A 62 -29.33 -89.67 -63.32
CA MET A 62 -29.72 -89.00 -62.08
C MET A 62 -28.53 -88.76 -61.15
N SER A 63 -27.62 -89.73 -61.00
CA SER A 63 -26.41 -89.56 -60.18
C SER A 63 -25.47 -88.52 -60.80
N THR A 64 -25.31 -88.52 -62.12
CA THR A 64 -24.56 -87.49 -62.85
C THR A 64 -25.18 -86.12 -62.63
N ARG A 65 -26.50 -85.97 -62.80
CA ARG A 65 -27.20 -84.69 -62.57
C ARG A 65 -27.13 -84.24 -61.11
N ARG A 66 -27.23 -85.16 -60.14
CA ARG A 66 -27.03 -84.83 -58.71
C ARG A 66 -25.61 -84.34 -58.43
N LEU A 67 -24.61 -84.97 -59.06
CA LEU A 67 -23.21 -84.56 -58.95
C LEU A 67 -22.99 -83.18 -59.57
N GLU A 68 -23.48 -82.96 -60.79
CA GLU A 68 -23.44 -81.66 -61.48
C GLU A 68 -24.08 -80.56 -60.62
N ASN A 69 -25.30 -80.79 -60.11
CA ASN A 69 -25.96 -79.85 -59.21
C ASN A 69 -25.15 -79.59 -57.94
N SER A 70 -24.52 -80.62 -57.36
CA SER A 70 -23.70 -80.47 -56.16
C SER A 70 -22.42 -79.67 -56.45
N VAL A 71 -21.78 -79.91 -57.59
CA VAL A 71 -20.62 -79.14 -58.06
C VAL A 71 -21.00 -77.70 -58.33
N GLU A 72 -22.16 -77.45 -58.94
CA GLU A 72 -22.65 -76.10 -59.19
C GLU A 72 -22.95 -75.36 -57.88
N GLN A 73 -23.64 -76.00 -56.92
CA GLN A 73 -23.84 -75.46 -55.58
C GLN A 73 -22.53 -75.16 -54.86
N LEU A 74 -21.52 -76.04 -54.96
CA LEU A 74 -20.20 -75.82 -54.39
C LEU A 74 -19.52 -74.62 -55.05
N LYS A 75 -19.56 -74.49 -56.39
CA LYS A 75 -19.00 -73.34 -57.11
C LYS A 75 -19.63 -72.02 -56.68
N VAL A 76 -20.96 -71.98 -56.51
CA VAL A 76 -21.68 -70.81 -56.01
C VAL A 76 -21.20 -70.47 -54.59
N LYS A 77 -21.18 -71.45 -53.67
CA LYS A 77 -20.69 -71.25 -52.30
C LYS A 77 -19.23 -70.78 -52.25
N THR A 78 -18.35 -71.35 -53.08
CA THR A 78 -16.95 -70.92 -53.16
C THR A 78 -16.83 -69.49 -53.68
N SER A 79 -17.64 -69.10 -54.66
CA SER A 79 -17.66 -67.71 -55.18
C SER A 79 -18.17 -66.72 -54.12
N GLU A 80 -19.21 -67.08 -53.38
CA GLU A 80 -19.71 -66.31 -52.24
C GLU A 80 -18.66 -66.16 -51.15
N GLN A 81 -17.98 -67.25 -50.78
CA GLN A 81 -16.89 -67.24 -49.80
C GLN A 81 -15.72 -66.38 -50.26
N LEU A 82 -15.31 -66.46 -51.53
CA LEU A 82 -14.26 -65.61 -52.08
C LEU A 82 -14.65 -64.13 -52.04
N ALA A 83 -15.91 -63.80 -52.36
CA ALA A 83 -16.42 -62.44 -52.24
C ALA A 83 -16.46 -61.96 -50.78
N GLU A 84 -16.83 -62.83 -49.84
CA GLU A 84 -16.83 -62.52 -48.41
C GLU A 84 -15.42 -62.33 -47.85
N ILE A 85 -14.46 -63.16 -48.26
CA ILE A 85 -13.04 -63.01 -47.93
C ILE A 85 -12.52 -61.68 -48.50
N GLY A 86 -12.90 -61.33 -49.74
CA GLY A 86 -12.56 -60.02 -50.33
C GLY A 86 -13.10 -58.84 -49.51
N ARG A 87 -14.37 -58.88 -49.12
CA ARG A 87 -15.00 -57.85 -48.25
C ARG A 87 -14.32 -57.76 -46.89
N LYS A 88 -14.04 -58.91 -46.25
CA LYS A 88 -13.32 -58.97 -44.96
C LYS A 88 -11.89 -58.47 -45.09
N GLY A 89 -11.20 -58.80 -46.18
CA GLY A 89 -9.85 -58.32 -46.47
C GLY A 89 -9.80 -56.80 -46.60
N GLU A 90 -10.78 -56.20 -47.28
CA GLU A 90 -10.88 -54.74 -47.39
C GLU A 90 -11.20 -54.07 -46.05
N ALA A 91 -12.11 -54.66 -45.25
CA ALA A 91 -12.38 -54.17 -43.90
C ALA A 91 -11.14 -54.21 -43.00
N VAL A 92 -10.35 -55.30 -43.06
CA VAL A 92 -9.07 -55.42 -42.33
C VAL A 92 -8.07 -54.36 -42.80
N ARG A 93 -8.00 -54.09 -44.11
CA ARG A 93 -7.13 -53.05 -44.66
C ARG A 93 -7.50 -51.65 -44.14
N LEU A 94 -8.78 -51.32 -44.12
CA LEU A 94 -9.26 -50.04 -43.59
C LEU A 94 -8.98 -49.90 -42.09
N LEU A 95 -9.27 -50.94 -41.30
CA LEU A 95 -8.99 -50.94 -39.87
C LEU A 95 -7.48 -50.82 -39.58
N LYS A 96 -6.64 -51.49 -40.37
CA LYS A 96 -5.18 -51.37 -40.25
C LYS A 96 -4.71 -49.93 -40.49
N ASN A 97 -5.19 -49.30 -41.56
CA ASN A 97 -4.86 -47.90 -41.86
C ASN A 97 -5.34 -46.96 -40.75
N GLU A 98 -6.52 -47.20 -40.19
CA GLU A 98 -7.04 -46.40 -39.07
C GLU A 98 -6.19 -46.58 -37.80
N VAL A 99 -5.78 -47.81 -37.48
CA VAL A 99 -4.88 -48.08 -36.35
C VAL A 99 -3.53 -47.41 -36.55
N GLU A 100 -2.94 -47.48 -37.74
CA GLU A 100 -1.69 -46.79 -38.06
C GLU A 100 -1.82 -45.27 -37.92
N ALA A 101 -2.92 -44.68 -38.43
CA ALA A 101 -3.19 -43.26 -38.30
C ALA A 101 -3.38 -42.83 -36.84
N LYS A 102 -4.14 -43.59 -36.04
CA LYS A 102 -4.32 -43.31 -34.61
C LYS A 102 -3.00 -43.48 -33.85
N THR A 103 -2.19 -44.48 -34.17
CA THR A 103 -0.87 -44.70 -33.55
C THR A 103 0.05 -43.52 -33.84
N ALA A 104 0.10 -43.02 -35.08
CA ALA A 104 0.85 -41.82 -35.43
C ALA A 104 0.33 -40.56 -34.71
N ARG A 105 -0.98 -40.46 -34.49
CA ARG A 105 -1.55 -39.35 -33.72
C ARG A 105 -1.18 -39.42 -32.24
N ILE A 106 -1.18 -40.62 -31.65
CA ILE A 106 -0.79 -40.85 -30.25
C ILE A 106 0.67 -40.44 -30.06
N THR A 107 1.59 -40.90 -30.90
CA THR A 107 3.02 -40.56 -30.78
C THR A 107 3.28 -39.06 -30.95
N ALA A 108 2.54 -38.39 -31.84
CA ALA A 108 2.62 -36.94 -31.99
C ALA A 108 2.12 -36.19 -30.74
N LEU A 109 1.01 -36.64 -30.14
CA LEU A 109 0.47 -36.07 -28.91
C LEU A 109 1.41 -36.30 -27.72
N GLU A 110 2.00 -37.50 -27.59
CA GLU A 110 3.00 -37.80 -26.56
C GLU A 110 4.25 -36.92 -26.70
N ALA A 111 4.71 -36.66 -27.93
CA ALA A 111 5.84 -35.75 -28.18
C ALA A 111 5.50 -34.29 -27.80
N GLN A 112 4.27 -33.84 -28.10
CA GLN A 112 3.78 -32.54 -27.67
C GLN A 112 3.69 -32.44 -26.15
N GLU A 113 3.18 -33.48 -25.48
CA GLU A 113 3.10 -33.53 -24.02
C GLU A 113 4.47 -33.46 -23.37
N ARG A 114 5.46 -34.21 -23.88
CA ARG A 114 6.86 -34.13 -23.40
C ARG A 114 7.43 -32.73 -23.57
N THR A 115 7.15 -32.08 -24.70
CA THR A 115 7.60 -30.71 -24.97
C THR A 115 6.96 -29.71 -24.01
N LEU A 116 5.65 -29.84 -23.76
CA LEU A 116 4.92 -28.97 -22.84
C LEU A 116 5.37 -29.18 -21.40
N ARG A 117 5.60 -30.43 -20.96
CA ARG A 117 6.17 -30.73 -19.64
C ARG A 117 7.57 -30.13 -19.49
N GLY A 118 8.42 -30.22 -20.52
CA GLY A 118 9.74 -29.57 -20.51
C GLY A 118 9.65 -28.05 -20.37
N LYS A 119 8.73 -27.41 -21.10
CA LYS A 119 8.47 -25.97 -20.96
C LYS A 119 7.95 -25.62 -19.57
N LEU A 120 7.01 -26.41 -19.02
CA LEU A 120 6.46 -26.21 -17.70
C LEU A 120 7.57 -26.23 -16.63
N ASN A 121 8.40 -27.28 -16.64
CA ASN A 121 9.52 -27.41 -15.71
C ASN A 121 10.49 -26.22 -15.84
N SER A 122 10.84 -25.81 -17.07
CA SER A 122 11.69 -24.64 -17.31
C SER A 122 11.08 -23.36 -16.72
N THR A 123 9.77 -23.14 -16.93
CA THR A 123 9.09 -21.96 -16.38
C THR A 123 8.95 -22.02 -14.85
N GLU A 124 8.80 -23.20 -14.28
CA GLU A 124 8.79 -23.40 -12.82
C GLU A 124 10.16 -23.13 -12.20
N GLU A 125 11.24 -23.58 -12.85
CA GLU A 125 12.62 -23.27 -12.45
C GLU A 125 12.91 -21.76 -12.54
N GLU A 126 12.50 -21.10 -13.62
CA GLU A 126 12.62 -19.65 -13.78
C GLU A 126 11.81 -18.88 -12.71
N LEU A 127 10.59 -19.33 -12.42
CA LEU A 127 9.73 -18.72 -11.40
C LEU A 127 10.33 -18.91 -10.01
N SER A 128 10.85 -20.09 -9.69
CA SER A 128 11.56 -20.35 -8.44
C SER A 128 12.80 -19.46 -8.29
N ALA A 129 13.60 -19.33 -9.36
CA ALA A 129 14.76 -18.46 -9.38
C ALA A 129 14.39 -16.99 -9.19
N LYS A 130 13.36 -16.50 -9.88
CA LYS A 130 12.87 -15.12 -9.72
C LYS A 130 12.27 -14.88 -8.34
N THR A 131 11.56 -15.85 -7.77
CA THR A 131 11.02 -15.76 -6.40
C THR A 131 12.16 -15.62 -5.39
N ARG A 132 13.24 -16.39 -5.55
CA ARG A 132 14.42 -16.27 -4.70
C ARG A 132 15.11 -14.91 -4.85
N GLN A 133 15.27 -14.43 -6.09
CA GLN A 133 15.82 -13.10 -6.36
C GLN A 133 14.97 -11.98 -5.73
N LEU A 134 13.65 -12.10 -5.80
CA LEU A 134 12.72 -11.16 -5.18
C LEU A 134 12.88 -11.16 -3.65
N GLN A 135 12.89 -12.33 -3.02
CA GLN A 135 13.10 -12.45 -1.57
C GLN A 135 14.44 -11.87 -1.12
N GLU A 136 15.52 -12.09 -1.89
CA GLU A 136 16.83 -11.52 -1.59
C GLU A 136 16.84 -9.99 -1.76
N ALA A 137 16.16 -9.47 -2.78
CA ALA A 137 16.00 -8.03 -2.98
C ALA A 137 15.15 -7.38 -1.87
N GLU A 138 14.06 -8.02 -1.45
CA GLU A 138 13.22 -7.59 -0.32
C GLU A 138 14.00 -7.58 0.99
N ALA A 139 14.79 -8.63 1.27
CA ALA A 139 15.67 -8.68 2.43
C ALA A 139 16.73 -7.57 2.39
N GLY A 140 17.30 -7.30 1.21
CA GLY A 140 18.24 -6.20 0.99
C GLY A 140 17.61 -4.82 1.21
N LEU A 141 16.38 -4.61 0.73
CA LEU A 141 15.62 -3.37 0.95
C LEU A 141 15.31 -3.18 2.44
N ALA A 142 14.83 -4.21 3.14
CA ALA A 142 14.57 -4.14 4.57
C ALA A 142 15.83 -3.80 5.38
N ALA A 143 16.99 -4.35 4.99
CA ALA A 143 18.27 -4.00 5.60
C ALA A 143 18.64 -2.53 5.36
N LYS A 144 18.40 -2.01 4.15
CA LYS A 144 18.64 -0.60 3.80
C LYS A 144 17.69 0.35 4.51
N GLU A 145 16.42 0.00 4.66
CA GLU A 145 15.46 0.77 5.45
C GLU A 145 15.89 0.87 6.92
N LYS A 146 16.36 -0.23 7.51
CA LYS A 146 16.92 -0.21 8.86
C LYS A 146 18.16 0.68 8.97
N GLU A 147 19.07 0.61 7.99
CA GLU A 147 20.26 1.46 7.94
C GLU A 147 19.89 2.95 7.83
N LEU A 148 18.89 3.29 7.02
CA LEU A 148 18.37 4.65 6.89
C LEU A 148 17.74 5.15 8.19
N LEU A 149 16.95 4.32 8.89
CA LEU A 149 16.39 4.68 10.19
C LEU A 149 17.48 4.94 11.24
N ASP A 150 18.52 4.11 11.28
CA ASP A 150 19.64 4.30 12.20
C ASP A 150 20.48 5.54 11.83
N LEU A 151 20.70 5.80 10.55
CA LEU A 151 21.33 7.04 10.07
C LEU A 151 20.50 8.27 10.44
N ASN A 152 19.18 8.21 10.27
CA ASN A 152 18.29 9.31 10.61
C ASN A 152 18.28 9.58 12.13
N ARG A 153 18.29 8.53 12.95
CA ARG A 153 18.46 8.66 14.41
C ARG A 153 19.78 9.31 14.79
N LYS A 154 20.88 8.90 14.15
CA LYS A 154 22.21 9.52 14.35
C LYS A 154 22.20 10.98 13.92
N ALA A 155 21.61 11.30 12.78
CA ALA A 155 21.51 12.67 12.28
C ALA A 155 20.70 13.56 13.25
N SER A 156 19.54 13.08 13.71
CA SER A 156 18.72 13.79 14.70
C SER A 156 19.46 13.98 16.04
N SER A 157 20.20 12.97 16.50
CA SER A 157 21.02 13.10 17.71
C SER A 157 22.14 14.14 17.55
N ILE A 158 22.81 14.18 16.39
CA ILE A 158 23.84 15.19 16.09
C ILE A 158 23.21 16.58 16.00
N GLU A 159 22.02 16.70 15.43
CA GLU A 159 21.28 17.97 15.36
C GLU A 159 20.93 18.48 16.75
N THR A 160 20.39 17.62 17.64
CA THR A 160 20.11 18.01 19.03
C THR A 160 21.36 18.41 19.81
N GLU A 161 22.48 17.70 19.59
CA GLU A 161 23.77 18.02 20.21
C GLU A 161 24.31 19.36 19.68
N SER A 162 24.21 19.59 18.37
CA SER A 162 24.60 20.85 17.72
C SER A 162 23.78 22.04 18.23
N ASP A 163 22.46 21.88 18.37
CA ASP A 163 21.60 22.93 18.91
C ASP A 163 21.89 23.19 20.39
N SER A 164 22.15 22.15 21.18
CA SER A 164 22.63 22.30 22.57
C SER A 164 23.94 23.09 22.62
N GLN A 165 24.91 22.75 21.76
CA GLN A 165 26.20 23.46 21.68
C GLN A 165 26.02 24.92 21.23
N LYS A 166 25.11 25.22 20.30
CA LYS A 166 24.81 26.61 19.90
C LYS A 166 24.24 27.41 21.06
N VAL A 167 23.35 26.81 21.87
CA VAL A 167 22.81 27.46 23.07
C VAL A 167 23.91 27.71 24.10
N GLU A 168 24.79 26.74 24.33
CA GLU A 168 25.94 26.89 25.23
C GLU A 168 26.89 28.00 24.74
N ILE A 169 27.21 28.02 23.44
CA ILE A 169 28.02 29.08 22.83
C ILE A 169 27.36 30.43 23.07
N ALA A 170 26.07 30.61 22.74
CA ALA A 170 25.36 31.88 22.93
C ALA A 170 25.37 32.32 24.41
N ALA A 171 25.19 31.39 25.35
CA ALA A 171 25.29 31.67 26.77
C ALA A 171 26.71 32.15 27.17
N LEU A 172 27.75 31.46 26.68
CA LEU A 172 29.15 31.87 26.88
C LEU A 172 29.46 33.22 26.24
N GLU A 173 28.90 33.55 25.07
CA GLU A 173 29.04 34.87 24.46
C GLU A 173 28.40 35.96 25.31
N THR A 174 27.21 35.69 25.85
CA THR A 174 26.51 36.62 26.77
C THR A 174 27.32 36.84 28.05
N GLN A 175 27.90 35.77 28.62
CA GLN A 175 28.80 35.87 29.77
C GLN A 175 30.07 36.66 29.44
N ARG A 176 30.67 36.43 28.26
CA ARG A 176 31.84 37.17 27.78
C ARG A 176 31.53 38.66 27.69
N ASP A 177 30.38 39.04 27.14
CA ASP A 177 30.01 40.45 26.98
C ASP A 177 29.64 41.10 28.31
N ALA A 178 29.01 40.37 29.23
CA ALA A 178 28.81 40.82 30.61
C ALA A 178 30.15 41.07 31.33
N MET A 179 31.12 40.17 31.17
CA MET A 179 32.48 40.34 31.72
C MET A 179 33.20 41.53 31.07
N LYS A 180 33.09 41.72 29.76
CA LYS A 180 33.64 42.92 29.08
C LYS A 180 33.05 44.21 29.64
N TYR A 181 31.72 44.28 29.80
CA TYR A 181 31.07 45.45 30.39
C TYR A 181 31.53 45.69 31.83
N ARG A 182 31.75 44.63 32.61
CA ARG A 182 32.31 44.74 33.96
C ARG A 182 33.74 45.28 33.93
N ILE A 183 34.58 44.82 33.01
CA ILE A 183 35.95 45.32 32.82
C ILE A 183 35.90 46.80 32.43
N GLU A 184 35.10 47.20 31.45
CA GLU A 184 34.97 48.61 31.04
C GLU A 184 34.52 49.51 32.19
N ASN A 185 33.57 49.06 33.01
CA ASN A 185 33.14 49.82 34.18
C ASN A 185 34.25 49.93 35.23
N LEU A 186 34.98 48.85 35.50
CA LEU A 186 36.13 48.87 36.40
C LEU A 186 37.23 49.80 35.88
N GLU A 187 37.50 49.79 34.58
CA GLU A 187 38.45 50.71 33.94
C GLU A 187 38.01 52.17 34.09
N ARG A 188 36.71 52.48 33.94
CA ARG A 188 36.17 53.82 34.21
C ARG A 188 36.26 54.21 35.69
N GLU A 189 35.97 53.29 36.60
CA GLU A 189 36.10 53.51 38.05
C GLU A 189 37.57 53.77 38.43
N ILE A 190 38.51 53.00 37.87
CA ILE A 190 39.95 53.20 38.05
C ILE A 190 40.35 54.58 37.52
N ALA A 191 39.99 54.93 36.28
CA ALA A 191 40.30 56.25 35.71
C ALA A 191 39.72 57.40 36.54
N ALA A 192 38.48 57.27 37.03
CA ALA A 192 37.87 58.24 37.92
C ALA A 192 38.60 58.33 39.27
N SER A 193 39.07 57.20 39.81
CA SER A 193 39.85 57.15 41.05
C SER A 193 41.24 57.78 40.87
N GLU A 194 41.90 57.55 39.75
CA GLU A 194 43.18 58.16 39.40
C GLU A 194 43.03 59.67 39.21
N GLN A 195 41.95 60.12 38.55
CA GLN A 195 41.65 61.55 38.41
C GLN A 195 41.36 62.20 39.77
N ARG A 196 40.62 61.53 40.67
CA ARG A 196 40.41 62.00 42.04
C ARG A 196 41.73 62.11 42.80
N LEU A 197 42.57 61.07 42.76
CA LEU A 197 43.90 61.10 43.37
C LEU A 197 44.79 62.20 42.78
N ALA A 198 44.71 62.48 41.49
CA ALA A 198 45.41 63.59 40.85
C ALA A 198 44.90 64.94 41.38
N SER A 199 43.58 65.14 41.45
CA SER A 199 42.98 66.36 42.00
C SER A 199 43.28 66.56 43.48
N GLU A 200 43.31 65.49 44.28
CA GLU A 200 43.71 65.52 45.69
C GLU A 200 45.19 65.85 45.83
N ARG A 201 46.06 65.32 44.94
CA ARG A 201 47.48 65.68 44.90
C ARG A 201 47.68 67.14 44.52
N GLU A 202 46.98 67.65 43.52
CA GLU A 202 47.02 69.06 43.14
C GLU A 202 46.51 69.96 44.26
N ALA A 203 45.39 69.60 44.90
CA ALA A 203 44.86 70.31 46.06
C ALA A 203 45.83 70.26 47.25
N ALA A 204 46.51 69.13 47.49
CA ALA A 204 47.52 69.00 48.54
C ALA A 204 48.77 69.86 48.23
N ILE A 205 49.19 69.93 46.96
CA ILE A 205 50.27 70.82 46.52
C ILE A 205 49.83 72.28 46.72
N ALA A 206 48.65 72.67 46.26
CA ALA A 206 48.12 74.02 46.41
C ALA A 206 47.94 74.42 47.89
N ALA A 207 47.47 73.50 48.74
CA ALA A 207 47.37 73.71 50.18
C ALA A 207 48.75 73.85 50.84
N LYS A 208 49.74 73.09 50.38
CA LYS A 208 51.14 73.25 50.82
C LYS A 208 51.70 74.60 50.37
N ASP A 209 51.47 75.02 49.14
CA ASP A 209 51.93 76.31 48.63
C ASP A 209 51.24 77.47 49.37
N ALA A 210 49.94 77.39 49.63
CA ALA A 210 49.20 78.33 50.46
C ALA A 210 49.75 78.37 51.90
N LEU A 211 50.08 77.22 52.49
CA LEU A 211 50.74 77.16 53.79
C LEU A 211 52.11 77.84 53.76
N THR A 212 52.92 77.64 52.71
CA THR A 212 54.19 78.35 52.57
C THR A 212 54.00 79.85 52.38
N HIS A 213 52.93 80.28 51.68
CA HIS A 213 52.58 81.68 51.53
C HIS A 213 52.17 82.31 52.87
N GLU A 214 51.31 81.64 53.65
CA GLU A 214 50.95 82.08 54.99
C GLU A 214 52.16 82.09 55.93
N GLN A 215 53.06 81.11 55.84
CA GLN A 215 54.31 81.11 56.60
C GLN A 215 55.19 82.30 56.24
N ASN A 216 55.34 82.62 54.94
CA ASN A 216 56.07 83.80 54.48
C ASN A 216 55.39 85.10 54.92
N ASN A 217 54.06 85.17 54.93
CA ASN A 217 53.32 86.32 55.45
C ASN A 217 53.52 86.47 56.95
N VAL A 218 53.50 85.38 57.72
CA VAL A 218 53.83 85.39 59.16
C VAL A 218 55.28 85.84 59.36
N GLU A 219 56.21 85.42 58.52
CA GLU A 219 57.60 85.88 58.54
C GLU A 219 57.70 87.39 58.23
N ASP A 220 56.98 87.88 57.23
CA ASP A 220 56.89 89.31 56.89
C ASP A 220 56.23 90.11 58.02
N PHE A 221 55.13 89.62 58.60
CA PHE A 221 54.50 90.20 59.78
C PHE A 221 55.43 90.21 60.98
N LYS A 222 56.23 89.16 61.21
CA LYS A 222 57.26 89.15 62.26
C LYS A 222 58.35 90.18 61.99
N ASN A 223 58.77 90.35 60.74
CA ASN A 223 59.75 91.36 60.37
C ASN A 223 59.19 92.77 60.53
N ARG A 224 57.94 93.01 60.11
CA ARG A 224 57.22 94.27 60.36
C ARG A 224 56.98 94.50 61.86
N LEU A 225 56.71 93.46 62.64
CA LEU A 225 56.56 93.58 64.09
C LEU A 225 57.91 93.93 64.74
N ARG A 226 59.03 93.36 64.29
CA ARG A 226 60.38 93.78 64.70
C ARG A 226 60.66 95.23 64.30
N GLU A 227 60.25 95.64 63.12
CA GLU A 227 60.39 97.02 62.65
C GLU A 227 59.52 97.96 63.51
N MET A 228 58.28 97.59 63.82
CA MET A 228 57.40 98.31 64.75
C MET A 228 57.95 98.32 66.19
N GLU A 229 58.59 97.23 66.65
CA GLU A 229 59.28 97.20 67.93
C GLU A 229 60.49 98.14 67.93
N THR A 230 61.22 98.25 66.82
CA THR A 230 62.33 99.22 66.71
C THR A 230 61.82 100.66 66.69
N LEU A 231 60.69 100.92 66.03
CA LEU A 231 60.00 102.22 66.02
C LEU A 231 59.49 102.57 67.42
N PHE A 232 58.82 101.64 68.11
CA PHE A 232 58.44 101.82 69.50
C PHE A 232 59.64 101.96 70.44
N SER A 233 60.78 101.32 70.15
CA SER A 233 62.02 101.55 70.91
C SER A 233 62.55 102.98 70.72
N ASN A 234 62.41 103.53 69.51
CA ASN A 234 62.83 104.88 69.20
C ASN A 234 61.86 105.93 69.78
N GLU A 235 60.54 105.72 69.68
CA GLU A 235 59.54 106.53 70.40
C GLU A 235 59.66 106.38 71.93
N ARG A 236 60.08 105.21 72.42
CA ARG A 236 60.38 104.98 73.84
C ARG A 236 61.64 105.73 74.30
N ARG A 237 62.63 105.89 73.43
CA ARG A 237 63.81 106.76 73.67
C ARG A 237 63.44 108.24 73.60
N GLU A 238 62.53 108.64 72.73
CA GLU A 238 61.99 110.01 72.70
C GLU A 238 61.12 110.30 73.94
N THR A 239 60.38 109.32 74.46
CA THR A 239 59.64 109.46 75.72
C THR A 239 60.55 109.40 76.95
N GLU A 240 61.69 108.69 76.94
CA GLU A 240 62.73 108.79 77.98
C GLU A 240 63.44 110.16 77.98
N ALA A 241 63.64 110.78 76.80
CA ALA A 241 64.13 112.16 76.69
C ALA A 241 63.10 113.19 77.23
N LEU A 242 61.80 112.94 77.06
CA LEU A 242 60.72 113.75 77.65
C LEU A 242 60.59 113.53 79.18
N VAL A 243 60.90 112.34 79.70
CA VAL A 243 60.90 112.06 81.15
C VAL A 243 61.99 112.85 81.88
N SER A 244 63.18 113.04 81.29
CA SER A 244 64.23 113.91 81.85
C SER A 244 63.79 115.38 81.95
N THR A 245 62.95 115.87 81.03
CA THR A 245 62.38 117.23 81.10
C THR A 245 61.17 117.35 82.04
N ILE A 246 60.54 116.23 82.40
CA ILE A 246 59.45 116.15 83.40
C ILE A 246 60.01 116.07 84.83
N GLU A 247 61.26 115.63 85.01
CA GLU A 247 61.96 115.67 86.31
C GLU A 247 62.28 117.12 86.77
N GLU A 248 62.54 118.03 85.83
CA GLU A 248 62.69 119.49 86.07
C GLU A 248 61.34 120.19 86.31
N MET A 249 60.26 119.77 85.63
CA MET A 249 58.90 120.31 85.86
C MET A 249 58.20 119.75 87.12
N LYS A 250 58.73 118.67 87.73
CA LYS A 250 58.26 118.12 89.01
C LYS A 250 58.63 118.98 90.22
N SER A 251 59.63 119.86 90.15
CA SER A 251 59.93 120.81 91.24
C SER A 251 59.00 122.04 91.28
N GLU A 252 58.24 122.30 90.22
CA GLU A 252 57.30 123.44 90.15
C GLU A 252 55.83 123.01 90.28
N SER A 253 55.47 121.77 89.91
CA SER A 253 54.10 121.23 90.03
C SER A 253 53.71 120.77 91.46
N LYS A 254 54.65 120.80 92.41
CA LYS A 254 54.39 120.60 93.85
C LYS A 254 53.69 121.81 94.53
N ARG A 255 53.51 122.92 93.80
CA ARG A 255 52.78 124.12 94.25
C ARG A 255 51.34 124.21 93.71
N ALA A 256 50.84 123.20 92.99
CA ALA A 256 49.48 123.17 92.44
C ALA A 256 48.67 121.92 92.84
N GLY A 257 48.94 121.39 94.04
CA GLY A 257 48.26 120.25 94.66
C GLY A 257 47.06 120.61 95.56
N GLU A 258 46.32 121.69 95.28
CA GLU A 258 45.19 122.14 96.13
C GLU A 258 43.82 122.18 95.43
N LEU A 259 43.69 121.63 94.22
CA LEU A 259 42.37 121.40 93.59
C LEU A 259 42.14 119.92 93.25
N ALA A 260 42.63 119.07 94.15
CA ALA A 260 41.96 117.82 94.47
C ALA A 260 40.49 118.10 94.84
N ASN A 261 39.61 117.16 94.51
CA ASN A 261 38.31 116.92 95.17
C ASN A 261 37.01 117.49 94.57
N ARG A 262 36.83 117.70 93.26
CA ARG A 262 35.45 117.97 92.75
C ARG A 262 34.95 117.29 91.46
N ARG A 263 35.67 116.35 90.84
CA ARG A 263 35.10 115.58 89.71
C ARG A 263 35.24 114.06 89.81
N GLU A 264 35.78 113.57 90.92
CA GLU A 264 35.96 112.15 91.24
C GLU A 264 34.73 111.51 91.92
N GLU A 265 33.69 112.30 92.26
CA GLU A 265 32.46 111.81 92.93
C GLU A 265 31.23 111.65 92.01
N GLU A 266 31.15 112.28 90.84
CA GLU A 266 29.98 112.13 89.93
C GLU A 266 30.01 110.86 89.06
N LEU A 267 31.16 110.18 88.97
CA LEU A 267 31.34 108.95 88.18
C LEU A 267 30.91 107.66 88.91
N GLN A 268 30.48 107.74 90.17
CA GLN A 268 29.98 106.59 90.94
C GLN A 268 28.46 106.37 90.86
N GLN A 269 27.70 107.21 90.14
CA GLN A 269 26.26 106.99 89.85
C GLN A 269 25.97 106.34 88.48
N ARG A 270 26.99 105.80 87.80
CA ARG A 270 26.84 104.90 86.63
C ARG A 270 25.91 103.69 86.87
N ILE A 271 25.71 103.26 88.11
CA ILE A 271 25.39 101.87 88.44
C ILE A 271 24.13 101.29 87.74
N ALA A 272 23.01 102.00 87.92
CA ALA A 272 21.68 101.37 88.05
C ALA A 272 20.75 101.51 86.85
N GLU A 273 20.90 102.51 85.97
CA GLU A 273 20.04 102.64 84.79
C GLU A 273 20.37 101.62 83.69
N ARG A 274 21.56 101.00 83.79
CA ARG A 274 22.04 99.94 82.91
C ARG A 274 21.31 98.61 83.05
N GLU A 275 20.39 98.48 84.01
CA GLU A 275 19.47 97.33 84.12
C GLU A 275 18.26 97.43 83.16
N ARG A 276 18.00 98.58 82.53
CA ARG A 276 16.95 98.74 81.50
C ARG A 276 17.41 98.46 80.07
N GLU A 277 18.72 98.39 79.82
CA GLU A 277 19.29 98.08 78.48
C GLU A 277 19.12 96.60 78.07
N LEU A 278 18.71 95.72 79.02
CA LEU A 278 18.35 94.32 78.75
C LEU A 278 17.06 94.14 77.93
N ALA A 279 16.27 95.20 77.72
CA ALA A 279 15.08 95.18 76.86
C ALA A 279 15.40 95.25 75.35
N ALA A 280 16.63 95.65 74.96
CA ALA A 280 17.03 95.79 73.56
C ALA A 280 17.56 94.49 72.91
N HIS A 281 17.80 93.43 73.69
CA HIS A 281 18.39 92.17 73.20
C HIS A 281 17.38 91.11 72.71
N LEU A 282 16.08 91.32 72.86
CA LEU A 282 15.03 90.43 72.32
C LEU A 282 14.58 90.79 70.90
N SER A 283 14.85 92.01 70.41
CA SER A 283 14.46 92.47 69.08
C SER A 283 15.42 92.04 67.94
N LYS A 284 16.68 91.69 68.26
CA LYS A 284 17.67 91.30 67.23
C LYS A 284 17.64 89.80 66.87
N ARG A 285 16.94 88.97 67.64
CA ARG A 285 16.92 87.50 67.46
C ARG A 285 15.69 86.97 66.73
N GLU A 286 14.64 87.78 66.59
CA GLU A 286 13.46 87.44 65.78
C GLU A 286 13.63 87.79 64.28
N GLY A 287 14.55 88.70 63.93
CA GLY A 287 14.83 89.09 62.54
C GLY A 287 15.68 88.10 61.73
N GLU A 288 16.58 87.35 62.38
CA GLU A 288 17.50 86.42 61.71
C GLU A 288 16.88 85.03 61.44
N LEU A 289 15.77 84.69 62.13
CA LEU A 289 15.05 83.42 61.93
C LEU A 289 14.04 83.46 60.76
N LEU A 290 13.61 84.64 60.30
CA LEU A 290 12.68 84.80 59.18
C LEU A 290 13.41 84.77 57.81
N THR A 291 14.63 85.31 57.73
CA THR A 291 15.46 85.31 56.50
C THR A 291 16.06 83.93 56.18
N ALA A 292 16.46 83.16 57.21
CA ALA A 292 16.94 81.79 57.03
C ALA A 292 15.83 80.78 56.64
N SER A 293 14.57 81.09 56.96
CA SER A 293 13.39 80.32 56.54
C SER A 293 13.07 80.57 55.05
N GLN A 294 13.14 81.83 54.61
CA GLN A 294 12.83 82.22 53.23
C GLN A 294 13.89 81.77 52.21
N GLU A 295 15.17 81.71 52.58
CA GLU A 295 16.23 81.19 51.71
C GLU A 295 16.18 79.65 51.53
N ARG A 296 15.68 78.92 52.53
CA ARG A 296 15.45 77.46 52.41
C ARG A 296 14.23 77.12 51.56
N GLU A 297 13.19 77.96 51.57
CA GLU A 297 12.02 77.79 50.69
C GLU A 297 12.36 78.08 49.23
N ALA A 298 13.11 79.13 48.91
CA ALA A 298 13.54 79.44 47.54
C ALA A 298 14.47 78.36 46.94
N ALA A 299 15.38 77.79 47.73
CA ALA A 299 16.27 76.71 47.29
C ALA A 299 15.55 75.34 47.13
N LEU A 300 14.39 75.16 47.79
CA LEU A 300 13.53 74.00 47.61
C LEU A 300 12.62 74.16 46.39
N GLU A 301 12.13 75.36 46.07
CA GLU A 301 11.38 75.65 44.84
C GLU A 301 12.23 75.47 43.57
N GLU A 302 13.52 75.86 43.58
CA GLU A 302 14.42 75.64 42.43
C GLU A 302 14.72 74.14 42.20
N LYS A 303 14.84 73.36 43.29
CA LYS A 303 15.01 71.90 43.22
C LYS A 303 13.73 71.18 42.80
N ILE A 304 12.56 71.68 43.20
CA ILE A 304 11.26 71.18 42.75
C ILE A 304 11.06 71.50 41.26
N PHE A 305 11.37 72.70 40.78
CA PHE A 305 11.31 73.06 39.35
C PHE A 305 12.29 72.23 38.49
N ALA A 306 13.50 71.96 38.99
CA ALA A 306 14.46 71.09 38.32
C ALA A 306 14.03 69.60 38.33
N ALA A 307 13.37 69.15 39.40
CA ALA A 307 12.79 67.81 39.50
C ALA A 307 11.55 67.66 38.61
N GLU A 308 10.69 68.67 38.52
CA GLU A 308 9.53 68.73 37.62
C GLU A 308 9.94 68.80 36.15
N LYS A 309 11.02 69.52 35.82
CA LYS A 309 11.58 69.53 34.46
C LYS A 309 12.19 68.17 34.07
N LYS A 310 12.81 67.46 35.01
CA LYS A 310 13.28 66.06 34.80
C LYS A 310 12.12 65.07 34.74
N LEU A 311 11.06 65.28 35.52
CA LEU A 311 9.84 64.48 35.46
C LEU A 311 9.12 64.70 34.12
N ALA A 312 9.05 65.93 33.62
CA ALA A 312 8.48 66.30 32.32
C ALA A 312 9.27 65.71 31.13
N ALA A 313 10.60 65.70 31.20
CA ALA A 313 11.45 65.05 30.20
C ALA A 313 11.34 63.51 30.24
N SER A 314 11.21 62.94 31.44
CA SER A 314 11.00 61.49 31.61
C SER A 314 9.58 61.07 31.22
N THR A 315 8.56 61.91 31.40
CA THR A 315 7.20 61.66 30.90
C THR A 315 7.13 61.81 29.38
N GLU A 316 7.90 62.72 28.77
CA GLU A 316 8.01 62.78 27.30
C GLU A 316 8.73 61.55 26.73
N GLN A 317 9.74 61.00 27.42
CA GLN A 317 10.34 59.70 27.05
C GLN A 317 9.37 58.51 27.24
N ILE A 318 8.54 58.53 28.28
CA ILE A 318 7.51 57.50 28.51
C ILE A 318 6.37 57.62 27.49
N GLU A 319 5.97 58.83 27.09
CA GLU A 319 4.98 59.10 26.04
C GLU A 319 5.51 58.67 24.67
N ARG A 320 6.78 58.98 24.34
CA ARG A 320 7.43 58.48 23.11
C ARG A 320 7.60 56.95 23.13
N GLY A 321 7.90 56.37 24.29
CA GLY A 321 7.94 54.93 24.50
C GLY A 321 6.57 54.27 24.37
N ARG A 322 5.51 54.91 24.87
CA ARG A 322 4.11 54.49 24.70
C ARG A 322 3.64 54.62 23.25
N ALA A 323 4.01 55.68 22.55
CA ALA A 323 3.69 55.87 21.14
C ALA A 323 4.40 54.81 20.28
N ASN A 324 5.65 54.48 20.57
CA ASN A 324 6.34 53.35 19.91
C ASN A 324 5.75 51.98 20.29
N ALA A 325 5.34 51.80 21.54
CA ALA A 325 4.66 50.57 21.98
C ALA A 325 3.26 50.42 21.37
N GLN A 326 2.52 51.52 21.18
CA GLN A 326 1.26 51.55 20.44
C GLN A 326 1.47 51.32 18.95
N ALA A 327 2.48 51.93 18.32
CA ALA A 327 2.81 51.65 16.92
C ALA A 327 3.22 50.19 16.70
N LEU A 328 4.00 49.59 17.61
CA LEU A 328 4.32 48.16 17.59
C LEU A 328 3.09 47.29 17.88
N HIS A 329 2.19 47.73 18.77
CA HIS A 329 0.93 47.03 19.03
C HIS A 329 0.03 47.05 17.79
N ASP A 330 -0.10 48.19 17.12
CA ASP A 330 -0.88 48.34 15.89
C ASP A 330 -0.23 47.58 14.72
N GLU A 331 1.09 47.50 14.64
CA GLU A 331 1.79 46.65 13.66
C GLU A 331 1.58 45.16 13.95
N VAL A 332 1.60 44.75 15.22
CA VAL A 332 1.28 43.37 15.63
C VAL A 332 -0.19 43.05 15.38
N GLN A 333 -1.12 43.97 15.66
CA GLN A 333 -2.55 43.81 15.37
C GLN A 333 -2.77 43.71 13.86
N HIS A 334 -2.20 44.61 13.06
CA HIS A 334 -2.31 44.57 11.61
C HIS A 334 -1.69 43.30 11.01
N LYS A 335 -0.55 42.81 11.53
CA LYS A 335 0.01 41.52 11.12
C LYS A 335 -0.84 40.34 11.59
N THR A 336 -1.45 40.43 12.77
CA THR A 336 -2.36 39.39 13.29
C THR A 336 -3.63 39.33 12.47
N GLU A 337 -4.22 40.48 12.10
CA GLU A 337 -5.37 40.59 11.20
C GLU A 337 -5.03 40.11 9.78
N ALA A 338 -3.85 40.45 9.26
CA ALA A 338 -3.36 39.92 7.99
C ALA A 338 -3.16 38.40 8.04
N PHE A 339 -2.61 37.87 9.13
CA PHE A 339 -2.50 36.42 9.34
C PHE A 339 -3.88 35.77 9.47
N GLN A 340 -4.81 36.37 10.20
CA GLN A 340 -6.19 35.91 10.33
C GLN A 340 -6.88 35.88 8.96
N ALA A 341 -6.68 36.91 8.13
CA ALA A 341 -7.20 36.97 6.77
C ALA A 341 -6.59 35.88 5.88
N THR A 342 -5.28 35.63 5.97
CA THR A 342 -4.66 34.50 5.24
C THR A 342 -5.15 33.14 5.73
N ILE A 343 -5.43 32.99 7.04
CA ILE A 343 -6.01 31.77 7.60
C ILE A 343 -7.44 31.57 7.09
N GLU A 344 -8.25 32.62 7.01
CA GLU A 344 -9.61 32.52 6.46
C GLU A 344 -9.60 32.22 4.95
N ILE A 345 -8.65 32.79 4.19
CA ILE A 345 -8.43 32.43 2.78
C ILE A 345 -8.05 30.94 2.68
N LEU A 346 -7.06 30.47 3.45
CA LEU A 346 -6.64 29.07 3.44
C LEU A 346 -7.75 28.12 3.92
N LYS A 347 -8.62 28.53 4.86
CA LYS A 347 -9.81 27.76 5.25
C LYS A 347 -10.82 27.69 4.11
N SER A 348 -11.03 28.80 3.38
CA SER A 348 -11.93 28.82 2.22
C SER A 348 -11.41 27.94 1.09
N GLU A 349 -10.10 27.97 0.81
CA GLU A 349 -9.44 27.11 -0.17
C GLU A 349 -9.50 25.63 0.25
N LYS A 350 -9.27 25.35 1.54
CA LYS A 350 -9.42 24.00 2.10
C LYS A 350 -10.86 23.49 1.94
N SER A 351 -11.86 24.31 2.23
CA SER A 351 -13.27 23.96 2.05
C SER A 351 -13.62 23.74 0.57
N GLN A 352 -13.07 24.54 -0.34
CA GLN A 352 -13.23 24.35 -1.79
C GLN A 352 -12.58 23.05 -2.28
N LEU A 353 -11.38 22.72 -1.79
CA LEU A 353 -10.68 21.47 -2.13
C LEU A 353 -11.38 20.24 -1.55
N GLU A 354 -11.90 20.32 -0.33
CA GLU A 354 -12.72 19.27 0.27
C GLU A 354 -14.04 19.08 -0.50
N GLY A 355 -14.66 20.17 -0.98
CA GLY A 355 -15.81 20.14 -1.87
C GLY A 355 -15.50 19.50 -3.22
N ALA A 356 -14.37 19.84 -3.84
CA ALA A 356 -13.91 19.24 -5.09
C ALA A 356 -13.59 17.74 -4.93
N LEU A 357 -13.00 17.34 -3.80
CA LEU A 357 -12.79 15.92 -3.48
C LEU A 357 -14.10 15.17 -3.25
N ALA A 358 -15.11 15.81 -2.65
CA ALA A 358 -16.43 15.22 -2.51
C ALA A 358 -17.11 15.02 -3.88
N GLN A 359 -17.02 16.02 -4.77
CA GLN A 359 -17.53 15.94 -6.14
C GLN A 359 -16.82 14.85 -6.94
N LEU A 360 -15.49 14.76 -6.89
CA LEU A 360 -14.73 13.70 -7.56
C LEU A 360 -15.06 12.31 -7.01
N ARG A 361 -15.37 12.20 -5.71
CA ARG A 361 -15.85 10.94 -5.12
C ARG A 361 -17.25 10.57 -5.61
N GLU A 362 -18.16 11.55 -5.68
CA GLU A 362 -19.51 11.35 -6.20
C GLU A 362 -19.49 11.01 -7.70
N GLU A 363 -18.63 11.65 -8.49
CA GLU A 363 -18.39 11.30 -9.89
C GLU A 363 -17.79 9.90 -10.04
N ARG A 364 -16.84 9.53 -9.18
CA ARG A 364 -16.26 8.17 -9.16
C ARG A 364 -17.33 7.13 -8.83
N ASP A 365 -18.15 7.39 -7.82
CA ASP A 365 -19.23 6.49 -7.41
C ASP A 365 -20.31 6.41 -8.51
N ARG A 366 -20.67 7.52 -9.16
CA ARG A 366 -21.55 7.54 -10.33
C ARG A 366 -20.97 6.76 -11.50
N ILE A 367 -19.68 6.92 -11.83
CA ILE A 367 -19.02 6.16 -12.89
C ILE A 367 -18.94 4.67 -12.53
N ALA A 368 -18.74 4.33 -11.25
CA ALA A 368 -18.74 2.95 -10.79
C ALA A 368 -20.14 2.32 -10.93
N ASP A 369 -21.19 3.03 -10.54
CA ASP A 369 -22.58 2.59 -10.71
C ASP A 369 -22.97 2.49 -12.19
N GLU A 370 -22.54 3.44 -13.02
CA GLU A 370 -22.71 3.40 -14.48
C GLU A 370 -21.97 2.19 -15.08
N ALA A 371 -20.75 1.89 -14.65
CA ALA A 371 -20.00 0.72 -15.10
C ALA A 371 -20.68 -0.59 -14.69
N VAL A 372 -21.26 -0.67 -13.49
CA VAL A 372 -22.08 -1.82 -13.05
C VAL A 372 -23.36 -1.92 -13.86
N SER A 373 -24.02 -0.79 -14.15
CA SER A 373 -25.23 -0.77 -14.97
C SER A 373 -24.96 -1.18 -16.42
N LEU A 374 -23.85 -0.72 -17.01
CA LEU A 374 -23.42 -1.10 -18.36
C LEU A 374 -22.98 -2.55 -18.40
N ARG A 375 -22.31 -3.05 -17.36
CA ARG A 375 -21.96 -4.47 -17.26
C ARG A 375 -23.21 -5.33 -17.16
N THR A 376 -24.19 -4.97 -16.34
CA THR A 376 -25.44 -5.72 -16.22
C THR A 376 -26.31 -5.61 -17.48
N GLN A 377 -26.30 -4.48 -18.18
CA GLN A 377 -26.94 -4.33 -19.49
C GLN A 377 -26.24 -5.15 -20.57
N ALA A 378 -24.90 -5.16 -20.60
CA ALA A 378 -24.13 -6.01 -21.50
C ALA A 378 -24.33 -7.49 -21.18
N GLU A 379 -24.39 -7.88 -19.91
CA GLU A 379 -24.71 -9.26 -19.49
C GLU A 379 -26.14 -9.64 -19.86
N LYS A 380 -27.12 -8.72 -19.76
CA LYS A 380 -28.51 -8.93 -20.21
C LYS A 380 -28.61 -9.01 -21.72
N SER A 381 -27.99 -8.09 -22.46
CA SER A 381 -27.94 -8.08 -23.92
C SER A 381 -27.21 -9.32 -24.45
N TRP A 382 -26.10 -9.74 -23.82
CA TRP A 382 -25.45 -11.01 -24.13
C TRP A 382 -26.26 -12.23 -23.70
N ALA A 383 -27.09 -12.13 -22.66
CA ALA A 383 -28.01 -13.19 -22.29
C ALA A 383 -29.16 -13.30 -23.31
N GLU A 384 -29.69 -12.17 -23.79
CA GLU A 384 -30.70 -12.07 -24.84
C GLU A 384 -30.13 -12.56 -26.18
N GLU A 385 -28.96 -12.09 -26.61
CA GLU A 385 -28.29 -12.59 -27.82
C GLU A 385 -27.92 -14.07 -27.71
N ARG A 386 -27.55 -14.57 -26.51
CA ARG A 386 -27.35 -16.02 -26.29
C ARG A 386 -28.67 -16.78 -26.30
N MET A 387 -29.76 -16.22 -25.79
CA MET A 387 -31.09 -16.82 -25.82
C MET A 387 -31.63 -16.84 -27.26
N GLU A 388 -31.50 -15.74 -28.00
CA GLU A 388 -31.86 -15.61 -29.41
C GLU A 388 -30.98 -16.46 -30.30
N SER A 389 -29.67 -16.52 -30.05
CA SER A 389 -28.77 -17.46 -30.75
C SER A 389 -29.10 -18.90 -30.41
N ALA A 390 -29.54 -19.21 -29.18
CA ALA A 390 -30.01 -20.54 -28.82
C ALA A 390 -31.35 -20.88 -29.48
N LEU A 391 -32.29 -19.94 -29.55
CA LEU A 391 -33.57 -20.07 -30.26
C LEU A 391 -33.37 -20.15 -31.77
N LEU A 392 -32.43 -19.40 -32.33
CA LEU A 392 -32.07 -19.46 -33.74
C LEU A 392 -31.39 -20.79 -34.06
N ARG A 393 -30.49 -21.28 -33.20
CA ARG A 393 -29.93 -22.64 -33.30
C ARG A 393 -31.01 -23.70 -33.16
N GLU A 394 -31.99 -23.53 -32.28
CA GLU A 394 -33.14 -24.43 -32.16
C GLU A 394 -33.97 -24.43 -33.45
N ARG A 395 -34.31 -23.25 -33.98
CA ARG A 395 -35.13 -23.09 -35.19
C ARG A 395 -34.42 -23.55 -36.45
N ILE A 396 -33.11 -23.31 -36.55
CA ILE A 396 -32.25 -23.87 -37.62
C ILE A 396 -32.20 -25.39 -37.49
N ASN A 397 -32.06 -25.93 -36.27
CA ASN A 397 -32.09 -27.37 -36.05
C ASN A 397 -33.47 -27.98 -36.35
N ASP A 398 -34.58 -27.27 -36.10
CA ASP A 398 -35.94 -27.70 -36.45
C ASP A 398 -36.20 -27.65 -37.94
N VAL A 399 -35.78 -26.57 -38.62
CA VAL A 399 -35.87 -26.46 -40.08
C VAL A 399 -34.95 -27.50 -40.73
N ALA A 400 -33.76 -27.75 -40.20
CA ALA A 400 -32.87 -28.81 -40.67
C ALA A 400 -33.48 -30.20 -40.45
N ALA A 401 -34.17 -30.43 -39.34
CA ALA A 401 -34.91 -31.68 -39.09
C ALA A 401 -36.13 -31.85 -40.01
N GLU A 402 -36.82 -30.76 -40.35
CA GLU A 402 -37.97 -30.77 -41.26
C GLU A 402 -37.55 -30.92 -42.73
N VAL A 403 -36.45 -30.29 -43.13
CA VAL A 403 -35.79 -30.47 -44.44
C VAL A 403 -35.22 -31.87 -44.56
N ALA A 404 -34.59 -32.42 -43.52
CA ALA A 404 -34.16 -33.81 -43.48
C ALA A 404 -35.35 -34.77 -43.59
N ARG A 405 -36.47 -34.50 -42.92
CA ARG A 405 -37.71 -35.29 -43.03
C ARG A 405 -38.32 -35.21 -44.43
N LEU A 406 -38.31 -34.04 -45.07
CA LEU A 406 -38.82 -33.85 -46.43
C LEU A 406 -37.91 -34.53 -47.47
N ALA A 407 -36.59 -34.46 -47.28
CA ALA A 407 -35.60 -35.18 -48.09
C ALA A 407 -35.76 -36.70 -47.97
N ILE A 408 -35.91 -37.23 -46.74
CA ILE A 408 -36.17 -38.66 -46.49
C ILE A 408 -37.48 -39.11 -47.16
N ASN A 409 -38.53 -38.28 -47.16
CA ASN A 409 -39.80 -38.61 -47.81
C ASN A 409 -39.76 -38.54 -49.35
N LEU A 410 -38.85 -37.75 -49.93
CA LEU A 410 -38.66 -37.63 -51.39
C LEU A 410 -37.67 -38.67 -51.94
N GLU A 411 -36.71 -39.12 -51.14
CA GLU A 411 -35.66 -40.08 -51.55
C GLU A 411 -36.04 -41.56 -51.35
N GLY A 412 -37.08 -41.88 -50.57
CA GLY A 412 -37.48 -43.27 -50.31
C GLY A 412 -36.45 -44.04 -49.48
N ALA A 413 -36.66 -45.35 -49.29
CA ALA A 413 -36.02 -46.19 -48.26
C ALA A 413 -34.47 -46.35 -48.32
N ASP A 414 -33.78 -45.63 -49.21
CA ASP A 414 -32.32 -45.67 -49.39
C ASP A 414 -31.63 -44.29 -49.22
N SER A 415 -32.23 -43.36 -48.45
CA SER A 415 -31.60 -42.06 -48.15
C SER A 415 -30.35 -42.20 -47.25
N PRO A 416 -29.21 -41.54 -47.58
CA PRO A 416 -27.99 -41.53 -46.76
C PRO A 416 -28.17 -41.01 -45.32
N ILE A 417 -29.27 -40.29 -45.04
CA ILE A 417 -29.55 -39.64 -43.76
C ILE A 417 -29.95 -40.66 -42.67
N ASP A 418 -30.65 -41.75 -43.02
CA ASP A 418 -31.04 -42.79 -42.05
C ASP A 418 -29.84 -43.59 -41.52
N ARG A 419 -28.77 -43.77 -42.32
CA ARG A 419 -27.53 -44.41 -41.85
C ARG A 419 -26.77 -43.56 -40.84
N ILE A 420 -26.83 -42.24 -40.98
CA ILE A 420 -26.17 -41.30 -40.07
C ILE A 420 -26.96 -41.19 -38.76
N LEU A 421 -28.29 -41.22 -38.82
CA LEU A 421 -29.17 -41.25 -37.64
C LEU A 421 -29.04 -42.52 -36.79
N ALA A 422 -28.68 -43.67 -37.39
CA ALA A 422 -28.47 -44.92 -36.67
C ALA A 422 -27.08 -45.01 -35.99
N ALA A 423 -26.11 -44.18 -36.40
CA ALA A 423 -24.73 -44.23 -35.90
C ALA A 423 -24.50 -43.40 -34.61
N ASP A 424 -25.36 -42.43 -34.31
CA ASP A 424 -25.23 -41.58 -33.11
C ASP A 424 -25.89 -42.21 -31.87
N THR A 425 -25.19 -43.17 -31.28
CA THR A 425 -25.43 -43.65 -29.91
C THR A 425 -24.10 -43.82 -29.17
N GLN A 426 -23.47 -42.72 -28.71
CA GLN A 426 -22.66 -42.70 -27.48
C GLN A 426 -22.15 -41.29 -27.09
N PRO A 427 -22.06 -40.99 -25.78
CA PRO A 427 -21.81 -39.64 -25.26
C PRO A 427 -20.31 -39.39 -25.03
N ASN A 428 -19.77 -38.29 -25.54
CA ASN A 428 -18.44 -37.82 -25.14
C ASN A 428 -18.38 -36.29 -25.14
N GLY A 429 -18.23 -35.72 -23.94
CA GLY A 429 -17.93 -34.32 -23.72
C GLY A 429 -16.43 -34.08 -23.58
N HIS A 430 -15.96 -32.92 -24.03
CA HIS A 430 -14.72 -32.30 -23.59
C HIS A 430 -14.93 -30.80 -23.36
N GLN A 431 -14.24 -30.32 -22.33
CA GLN A 431 -14.49 -29.13 -21.51
C GLN A 431 -13.75 -27.89 -22.02
N ASN A 432 -14.26 -26.70 -21.69
CA ASN A 432 -13.46 -25.61 -21.09
C ASN A 432 -14.34 -24.47 -20.53
N GLY A 433 -14.20 -24.21 -19.22
CA GLY A 433 -14.28 -22.85 -18.62
C GLY A 433 -15.60 -22.33 -18.00
N ALA A 434 -15.90 -22.73 -16.74
CA ALA A 434 -16.60 -21.99 -15.67
C ALA A 434 -18.12 -21.60 -15.78
N PRO A 435 -18.78 -21.30 -14.65
CA PRO A 435 -19.24 -22.20 -13.59
C PRO A 435 -20.73 -22.58 -13.74
N ALA A 436 -21.13 -23.63 -13.03
CA ALA A 436 -22.45 -24.24 -13.06
C ALA A 436 -23.60 -23.27 -12.77
N THR A 437 -24.55 -23.16 -13.70
CA THR A 437 -25.94 -22.82 -13.40
C THR A 437 -26.85 -23.81 -14.11
N ASN A 438 -27.77 -24.37 -13.33
CA ASN A 438 -28.72 -25.41 -13.69
C ASN A 438 -29.60 -25.03 -14.88
N GLY A 439 -29.92 -25.99 -15.75
CA GLY A 439 -31.05 -25.84 -16.67
C GLY A 439 -30.98 -26.71 -17.92
N GLU A 440 -31.58 -27.89 -17.82
CA GLU A 440 -32.25 -28.64 -18.91
C GLU A 440 -31.38 -29.27 -20.02
N ALA A 441 -31.43 -30.61 -20.04
CA ALA A 441 -30.88 -31.45 -21.08
C ALA A 441 -31.48 -31.12 -22.46
N ARG A 442 -30.73 -30.37 -23.27
CA ARG A 442 -31.08 -30.08 -24.66
C ARG A 442 -30.96 -31.36 -25.50
N LEU A 443 -32.09 -31.82 -26.06
CA LEU A 443 -32.19 -32.98 -26.93
C LEU A 443 -31.34 -32.79 -28.20
N SER A 444 -30.53 -33.79 -28.58
CA SER A 444 -29.68 -33.75 -29.79
C SER A 444 -30.52 -33.70 -31.07
N LEU A 445 -30.01 -33.06 -32.12
CA LEU A 445 -30.62 -32.99 -33.47
C LEU A 445 -31.06 -34.38 -33.97
N ALA A 446 -30.24 -35.40 -33.74
CA ALA A 446 -30.53 -36.79 -34.09
C ALA A 446 -31.73 -37.37 -33.29
N GLN A 447 -31.88 -37.00 -32.01
CA GLN A 447 -33.03 -37.38 -31.19
C GLN A 447 -34.31 -36.65 -31.63
N ARG A 448 -34.21 -35.40 -32.08
CA ARG A 448 -35.36 -34.62 -32.60
C ARG A 448 -35.87 -35.16 -33.93
N ILE A 449 -34.98 -35.51 -34.85
CA ILE A 449 -35.34 -36.17 -36.12
C ILE A 449 -36.04 -37.51 -35.86
N ARG A 450 -35.54 -38.30 -34.90
CA ARG A 450 -36.16 -39.59 -34.50
C ARG A 450 -37.54 -39.42 -33.84
N ASN A 451 -37.72 -38.39 -33.00
CA ASN A 451 -39.02 -38.04 -32.41
C ASN A 451 -40.05 -37.51 -33.43
N LEU A 452 -39.58 -36.85 -34.50
CA LEU A 452 -40.44 -36.42 -35.61
C LEU A 452 -40.83 -37.59 -36.54
N GLN A 453 -39.96 -38.61 -36.66
CA GLN A 453 -40.24 -39.86 -37.39
C GLN A 453 -41.25 -40.76 -36.64
N SER A 454 -41.23 -40.79 -35.31
CA SER A 454 -42.12 -41.62 -34.48
C SER A 454 -43.52 -41.04 -34.28
N ARG A 455 -43.81 -39.83 -34.80
CA ARG A 455 -45.13 -39.19 -34.71
C ARG A 455 -46.03 -39.68 -35.87
N PRO A 456 -47.09 -40.47 -35.61
CA PRO A 456 -47.99 -40.94 -36.65
C PRO A 456 -48.77 -39.76 -37.26
N ARG A 457 -49.00 -39.80 -38.58
CA ARG A 457 -49.89 -38.87 -39.28
C ARG A 457 -51.30 -38.99 -38.69
N GLY A 458 -51.79 -37.94 -38.02
CA GLY A 458 -53.15 -37.88 -37.50
C GLY A 458 -53.58 -36.46 -37.14
N SER A 459 -54.61 -36.00 -37.86
CA SER A 459 -55.63 -34.97 -37.54
C SER A 459 -55.21 -33.57 -37.05
N GLY A 460 -55.67 -32.55 -37.77
CA GLY A 460 -55.60 -31.16 -37.34
C GLY A 460 -56.70 -30.76 -36.35
N GLU A 461 -56.44 -29.69 -35.59
CA GLU A 461 -57.27 -28.48 -35.43
C GLU A 461 -56.52 -27.45 -34.55
N PRO A 462 -56.84 -26.14 -34.64
CA PRO A 462 -56.15 -25.09 -33.91
C PRO A 462 -56.74 -24.86 -32.52
N PRO A 463 -55.92 -24.44 -31.55
CA PRO A 463 -56.41 -23.61 -30.45
C PRO A 463 -55.64 -22.30 -30.47
N ARG A 464 -56.37 -21.19 -30.49
CA ARG A 464 -55.84 -19.90 -30.04
C ARG A 464 -56.67 -19.43 -28.87
#